data_AF-A0A2E5LS22-F1
#
_entry.id   AF-A0A2E5LS22-F1
#
_cell.length_a   1.000
_cell.length_b   1.000
_cell.length_c   1.000
_cell.angle_alpha   90.00
_cell.angle_beta   90.00
_cell.angle_gamma   90.00
#
_symmetry.space_group_name_H-M   'P 1'
#
loop_
_entity.id
_entity.type
_entity.pdbx_description
1 polymer ?
#
loop_
_entity_poly.entity_id
_entity_poly.type
_entity_poly.pdbx_seq_one_letter_code
_entity_poly.pdbx_strand_id
1 'polypeptide(L)' 'MLIELISKGIEDYGFRQVLLWSPDDLTSLYDLSDAEINLLKGSVHAELLKLPNPVEPEQRAKYIQFFTDLVS' A
#
# COMPACT_ATOMS: atom_id res chain seq x y z
N MET A 1 -1.77 -0.94 -10.94
CA MET A 1 -0.77 -1.82 -10.29
C MET A 1 -0.65 -1.50 -8.81
N LEU A 2 -0.66 -0.22 -8.43
CA LEU A 2 -0.52 0.24 -7.05
C LEU A 2 -1.48 -0.44 -6.05
N ILE A 3 -2.76 -0.63 -6.40
CA ILE A 3 -3.74 -1.22 -5.47
C ILE A 3 -3.44 -2.69 -5.13
N GLU A 4 -2.82 -3.44 -6.04
CA GLU A 4 -2.42 -4.83 -5.79
C GLU A 4 -1.29 -4.90 -4.76
N LEU A 5 -0.31 -3.99 -4.88
CA LEU A 5 0.76 -3.85 -3.91
C LEU A 5 0.23 -3.43 -2.54
N ILE A 6 -0.67 -2.44 -2.49
CA ILE A 6 -1.31 -2.01 -1.24
C ILE A 6 -2.08 -3.16 -0.60
N SER A 7 -2.85 -3.92 -1.39
CA SER A 7 -3.62 -5.07 -0.89
C SER A 7 -2.70 -6.12 -0.28
N LYS A 8 -1.56 -6.41 -0.93
CA LYS A 8 -0.53 -7.29 -0.37
C LYS A 8 0.08 -6.72 0.91
N GLY A 9 0.31 -5.41 1.00
CA GLY A 9 0.75 -4.75 2.23
C GLY A 9 -0.28 -4.76 3.35
N ILE A 10 -1.58 -4.83 3.02
CA ILE A 10 -2.65 -5.00 4.02
C ILE A 10 -2.59 -6.42 4.60
N GLU A 11 -2.36 -7.43 3.75
CA GLU A 11 -2.33 -8.84 4.12
C GLU A 11 -1.03 -9.29 4.82
N ASP A 12 0.10 -8.71 4.41
CA ASP A 12 1.45 -9.07 4.87
C ASP A 12 2.15 -7.84 5.46
N TYR A 13 2.34 -7.87 6.78
CA TYR A 13 3.02 -6.79 7.51
C TYR A 13 4.50 -6.65 7.10
N GLY A 14 5.19 -7.75 6.79
CA GLY A 14 6.57 -7.71 6.31
C GLY A 14 6.65 -7.01 4.94
N PHE A 15 5.73 -7.35 4.03
CA PHE A 15 5.63 -6.66 2.75
C PHE A 15 5.26 -5.17 2.92
N ARG A 16 4.41 -4.83 3.90
CA ARG A 16 4.12 -3.42 4.24
C ARG A 16 5.36 -2.64 4.65
N GLN A 17 6.30 -3.25 5.38
CA GLN A 17 7.55 -2.56 5.74
C GLN A 17 8.37 -2.19 4.50
N VAL A 18 8.39 -3.06 3.48
CA VAL A 18 9.04 -2.74 2.21
C VAL A 18 8.32 -1.59 1.50
N LEU A 19 6.98 -1.59 1.46
CA LEU A 19 6.20 -0.49 0.87
C LEU A 19 6.44 0.85 1.57
N LEU A 20 6.58 0.84 2.90
CA LEU A 20 6.78 2.06 3.68
C LEU A 20 8.20 2.61 3.53
N TRP A 21 9.20 1.75 3.66
CA TRP A 21 10.58 2.20 3.88
C TRP A 21 11.51 1.96 2.70
N SER A 22 11.10 1.13 1.75
CA SER A 22 11.88 0.80 0.55
C SER A 22 11.00 0.74 -0.70
N PRO A 23 10.15 1.76 -0.96
CA PRO A 23 9.24 1.74 -2.10
C PRO A 23 9.99 1.68 -3.44
N ASP A 24 11.21 2.22 -3.52
CA ASP A 24 12.03 2.22 -4.75
C ASP A 24 12.43 0.81 -5.21
N ASP A 25 12.56 -0.14 -4.27
CA ASP A 25 12.83 -1.55 -4.57
C ASP A 25 11.62 -2.21 -5.25
N LEU A 26 10.41 -1.70 -5.01
CA LEU A 26 9.17 -2.20 -5.58
C LEU A 26 8.81 -1.47 -6.87
N THR A 27 8.98 -0.15 -6.94
CA THR A 27 8.62 0.65 -8.12
C THR A 27 9.37 0.21 -9.37
N SER A 28 10.63 -0.21 -9.22
CA SER A 28 11.46 -0.77 -10.31
C SER A 28 11.01 -2.16 -10.78
N LEU A 29 10.35 -2.94 -9.93
CA LEU A 29 9.89 -4.30 -10.22
C LEU A 29 8.47 -4.35 -10.79
N TYR A 30 7.64 -3.36 -10.46
CA TYR A 30 6.20 -3.37 -10.76
C TYR A 30 5.76 -2.33 -11.80
N ASP A 31 6.70 -1.65 -12.47
CA ASP A 31 6.42 -0.68 -13.55
C ASP A 31 5.37 0.38 -13.15
N LEU A 32 5.52 0.93 -11.95
CA LEU A 32 4.62 1.96 -11.44
C LEU A 32 4.83 3.27 -12.19
N SER A 33 3.73 3.94 -12.53
CA SER A 33 3.78 5.29 -13.11
C SER A 33 4.28 6.33 -12.10
N ASP A 34 4.81 7.46 -12.58
CA ASP A 34 5.20 8.59 -11.71
C ASP A 34 4.07 9.05 -10.79
N ALA A 35 2.82 9.01 -11.26
CA ALA A 35 1.64 9.33 -10.47
C ALA A 35 1.43 8.32 -9.33
N GLU A 36 1.53 7.02 -9.61
CA GLU A 36 1.45 5.96 -8.59
C GLU A 36 2.60 6.05 -7.58
N ILE A 37 3.82 6.36 -8.04
CA ILE A 37 4.99 6.57 -7.16
C ILE A 37 4.75 7.74 -6.21
N ASN A 38 4.22 8.86 -6.72
CA ASN A 38 3.91 10.03 -5.91
C ASN A 38 2.82 9.74 -4.87
N LEU A 39 1.78 8.98 -5.24
CA LEU A 39 0.76 8.52 -4.29
C LEU A 39 1.38 7.61 -3.22
N LEU A 40 2.18 6.63 -3.64
CA LEU A 40 2.85 5.67 -2.76
C LEU A 40 3.73 6.36 -1.73
N LYS A 41 4.52 7.37 -2.14
CA LYS A 41 5.41 8.14 -1.24
C LYS A 41 4.70 9.23 -0.44
N GLY A 42 3.42 9.48 -0.71
CA GLY A 42 2.63 10.56 -0.13
C GLY A 42 1.43 10.06 0.68
N SER A 43 0.23 10.24 0.14
CA SER A 43 -1.03 9.93 0.82
C SER A 43 -1.14 8.45 1.21
N VAL A 44 -0.74 7.53 0.33
CA VAL A 44 -0.77 6.09 0.61
C VAL A 44 0.18 5.74 1.75
N HIS A 45 1.41 6.29 1.75
CA HIS A 45 2.36 6.09 2.85
C HIS A 45 1.78 6.53 4.20
N ALA A 46 1.18 7.72 4.25
CA ALA A 46 0.59 8.28 5.46
C ALA A 46 -0.55 7.41 6.01
N GLU A 47 -1.37 6.81 5.15
CA GLU A 47 -2.47 5.94 5.58
C GLU A 47 -2.00 4.52 5.93
N LEU A 48 -1.00 3.97 5.23
CA LEU A 48 -0.42 2.66 5.55
C LEU A 48 0.19 2.63 6.97
N LEU A 49 0.76 3.75 7.43
CA LEU A 49 1.27 3.91 8.80
C LEU A 49 0.20 3.82 9.89
N LYS A 50 -1.08 4.07 9.55
CA LYS A 50 -2.20 4.07 10.51
C LYS A 50 -2.87 2.71 10.64
N LEU A 51 -2.54 1.76 9.76
CA LEU A 51 -3.13 0.44 9.78
C LEU A 51 -2.72 -0.32 11.07
N PRO A 52 -3.64 -1.13 11.63
CA PRO A 52 -3.28 -2.01 12.74
C PRO A 52 -2.22 -3.04 12.31
N ASN A 53 -1.51 -3.59 13.30
CA ASN A 53 -0.52 -4.63 13.12
C ASN A 53 -0.80 -5.82 14.08
N PRO A 54 -1.29 -6.97 13.57
CA PRO A 54 -1.68 -7.22 12.18
C PRO A 54 -3.01 -6.55 11.79
N VAL A 55 -3.32 -6.54 10.49
CA VAL A 55 -4.70 -6.28 10.02
C VAL A 55 -5.44 -7.61 10.02
N GLU A 56 -6.51 -7.69 10.80
CA GLU A 56 -7.32 -8.90 10.90
C GLU A 56 -8.05 -9.21 9.58
N PRO A 57 -8.20 -10.50 9.20
CA PRO A 57 -8.80 -10.90 7.92
C PRO A 57 -10.15 -10.24 7.61
N GLU A 58 -11.03 -10.14 8.60
CA GLU A 58 -12.36 -9.53 8.48
C GLU A 58 -12.33 -8.02 8.23
N GLN A 59 -11.20 -7.35 8.51
CA GLN A 59 -11.03 -5.92 8.29
C GLN A 59 -10.39 -5.60 6.93
N ARG A 60 -9.74 -6.57 6.28
CA ARG A 60 -8.94 -6.33 5.06
C ARG A 60 -9.75 -5.71 3.94
N ALA A 61 -10.96 -6.23 3.68
CA ALA A 61 -11.84 -5.71 2.63
C ALA A 61 -12.18 -4.22 2.83
N LYS A 62 -12.40 -3.80 4.08
CA LYS A 62 -12.65 -2.38 4.42
C LYS A 62 -11.44 -1.51 4.07
N TYR A 63 -10.22 -1.96 4.39
CA TYR A 63 -9.01 -1.19 4.09
C TYR A 63 -8.69 -1.18 2.59
N ILE A 64 -8.85 -2.31 1.89
CA ILE A 64 -8.67 -2.37 0.44
C ILE A 64 -9.61 -1.39 -0.25
N GLN A 65 -10.89 -1.32 0.16
CA GLN A 65 -11.83 -0.34 -0.38
C GLN A 65 -11.39 1.10 -0.09
N PHE A 66 -11.01 1.41 1.15
CA PHE A 66 -10.52 2.74 1.51
C PHE A 66 -9.34 3.19 0.62
N PHE A 67 -8.36 2.31 0.39
CA PHE A 67 -7.23 2.64 -0.47
C PHE A 67 -7.61 2.71 -1.95
N THR A 68 -8.60 1.94 -2.39
CA THR A 68 -9.14 2.04 -3.76
C THR A 68 -9.74 3.43 -3.98
N ASP A 69 -10.53 3.92 -3.03
CA ASP A 69 -11.15 5.25 -3.09
C ASP A 69 -10.09 6.36 -2.99
N LEU A 70 -9.01 6.14 -2.26
CA LEU A 70 -7.91 7.11 -2.09
C LEU A 70 -7.07 7.32 -3.36
N VAL A 71 -6.94 6.28 -4.20
CA VAL A 71 -6.08 6.31 -5.39
C VAL A 71 -6.86 6.41 -6.71
N SER A 72 -8.19 6.43 -6.64
CA SER A 72 -9.10 6.67 -7.78
C SER A 72 -9.17 8.15 -8.14
#